data_AF-A0A955SR44-F1
#
_entry.id   AF-A0A955SR44-F1
#
_cell.length_a   1.000
_cell.length_b   1.000
_cell.length_c   1.000
_cell.angle_alpha   90.00
_cell.angle_beta   90.00
_cell.angle_gamma   90.00
#
_symmetry.space_group_name_H-M   'P 1'
#
loop_
_entity.id
_entity.type
_entity.pdbx_description
1 polymer ?
#
loop_
_entity_poly.entity_id
_entity_poly.type
_entity_poly.pdbx_seq_one_letter_code
_entity_poly.pdbx_strand_id
1 'polypeptide(L)'
;MSDEKQGMDRRSFVKAASSGAALGAMALSGFHPAAAKTAANSKIRIAHIGIGGRGGSILRDMIRRTNQDDAQVEIVGVCDVYAKRRNAAAEKTGAKPYEFHGDILDRSDVDAVVIATPDHNHAHIAIEALKKGKDVYVEKPMTHTIPEALELRKTVHETGGVLQVGSQTTSNDNWWRAHKAIADGMIGEMIMSQGSYHRNYDTGAWNYDIDEGAGPQASGDDHINWDLWLGPAPKRDYSGERFFRFRKYWDYSGGIATDLFFHVMAPLNIAWIEPQIPYKITGTGGI
;
A
#
# COMPACT_ATOMS: atom_id res chain seq x y z
N MET A 1 49.99 19.02 -20.16
CA MET A 1 48.92 19.49 -21.04
C MET A 1 47.62 19.30 -20.27
N SER A 2 46.92 20.40 -20.04
CA SER A 2 45.77 20.54 -19.14
C SER A 2 44.48 20.04 -19.81
N ASP A 3 43.81 19.07 -19.19
CA ASP A 3 42.42 18.74 -19.52
C ASP A 3 41.47 19.66 -18.76
N GLU A 4 40.85 20.57 -19.49
CA GLU A 4 39.88 21.53 -19.01
C GLU A 4 38.46 20.95 -19.14
N LYS A 5 37.76 20.76 -18.02
CA LYS A 5 36.35 20.36 -18.00
C LYS A 5 35.49 21.48 -18.60
N GLN A 6 34.91 21.25 -19.78
CA GLN A 6 33.87 22.13 -20.32
C GLN A 6 32.57 21.96 -19.52
N GLY A 7 32.26 22.95 -18.68
CA GLY A 7 30.97 23.08 -18.01
C GLY A 7 29.89 23.54 -18.99
N MET A 8 28.74 22.88 -18.95
CA MET A 8 27.57 23.21 -19.75
C MET A 8 26.99 24.58 -19.32
N ASP A 9 27.01 25.58 -20.19
CA ASP A 9 26.50 26.91 -19.89
C ASP A 9 24.96 26.93 -19.81
N ARG A 10 24.43 27.72 -18.86
CA ARG A 10 22.99 27.88 -18.57
C ARG A 10 22.18 28.34 -19.78
N ARG A 11 22.79 29.05 -20.73
CA ARG A 11 22.12 29.45 -22.00
C ARG A 11 21.91 28.28 -22.96
N SER A 12 22.77 27.28 -22.93
CA SER A 12 22.64 26.07 -23.77
C SER A 12 21.47 25.20 -23.32
N PHE A 13 21.21 25.15 -22.01
CA PHE A 13 20.07 24.44 -21.44
C PHE A 13 18.72 25.09 -21.82
N VAL A 14 18.63 26.41 -21.78
CA VAL A 14 17.40 27.14 -22.16
C VAL A 14 17.11 27.02 -23.65
N LYS A 15 18.14 26.95 -24.51
CA LYS A 15 17.95 26.68 -25.95
C LYS A 15 17.41 25.27 -26.22
N ALA A 16 17.88 24.26 -25.47
CA ALA A 16 17.38 22.89 -25.60
C ALA A 16 15.89 22.75 -25.19
N ALA A 17 15.40 23.59 -24.27
CA ALA A 17 13.99 23.64 -23.89
C ALA A 17 13.07 24.28 -24.95
N SER A 18 13.62 25.03 -25.91
CA SER A 18 12.85 25.73 -26.96
C SER A 18 12.73 24.95 -28.28
N SER A 19 13.58 23.96 -28.50
CA SER A 19 13.42 22.98 -29.58
C SER A 19 12.63 21.79 -29.03
N GLY A 20 11.39 21.59 -29.47
CA GLY A 20 10.47 20.53 -29.02
C GLY A 20 10.93 19.07 -29.17
N ALA A 21 12.23 18.81 -29.32
CA ALA A 21 12.84 17.48 -29.33
C ALA A 21 12.77 16.77 -27.95
N ALA A 22 12.62 17.51 -26.84
CA ALA A 22 12.44 16.90 -25.51
C ALA A 22 11.09 16.16 -25.36
N LEU A 23 10.07 16.51 -26.16
CA LEU A 23 8.78 15.79 -26.19
C LEU A 23 8.89 14.43 -26.89
N GLY A 24 9.83 14.27 -27.82
CA GLY A 24 10.01 13.00 -28.56
C GLY A 24 10.73 11.92 -27.77
N ALA A 25 11.63 12.30 -26.86
CA ALA A 25 12.37 11.33 -26.05
C ALA A 25 11.52 10.71 -24.92
N MET A 26 10.50 11.41 -24.42
CA MET A 26 9.59 10.88 -23.40
C MET A 26 8.57 9.86 -23.94
N ALA A 27 8.31 9.86 -25.26
CA ALA A 27 7.41 8.89 -25.89
C ALA A 27 8.00 7.46 -25.96
N LEU A 28 9.33 7.32 -25.82
CA LEU A 28 10.03 6.03 -25.92
C LEU A 28 10.27 5.34 -24.58
N SER A 29 9.99 6.00 -23.45
CA SER A 29 10.24 5.46 -22.11
C SER A 29 9.01 4.88 -21.40
N GLY A 30 7.84 4.81 -22.04
CA GLY A 30 6.62 4.27 -21.41
C GLY A 30 6.08 5.09 -20.22
N PHE A 31 6.82 6.13 -19.80
CA PHE A 31 6.36 7.14 -18.85
C PHE A 31 5.33 8.03 -19.54
N HIS A 32 4.07 7.61 -19.47
CA HIS A 32 2.98 8.57 -19.47
C HIS A 32 2.97 9.16 -18.06
N PRO A 33 3.32 10.44 -17.85
CA PRO A 33 2.96 11.07 -16.59
C PRO A 33 1.45 10.90 -16.47
N ALA A 34 1.00 10.18 -15.43
CA ALA A 34 -0.39 10.18 -15.03
C ALA A 34 -0.84 11.65 -15.11
N ALA A 35 -1.83 11.90 -15.97
CA ALA A 35 -2.21 13.24 -16.37
C ALA A 35 -2.23 14.13 -15.12
N ALA A 36 -1.36 15.14 -15.08
CA ALA A 36 -1.36 16.13 -14.02
C ALA A 36 -2.72 16.82 -14.05
N LYS A 37 -3.68 16.24 -13.33
CA LYS A 37 -5.07 16.67 -13.24
C LYS A 37 -5.32 17.53 -12.02
N THR A 38 -4.27 18.09 -11.45
CA THR A 38 -4.38 19.04 -10.36
C THR A 38 -3.71 20.33 -10.80
N ALA A 39 -4.51 21.38 -10.96
CA ALA A 39 -4.00 22.74 -11.03
C ALA A 39 -3.07 22.94 -9.82
N ALA A 40 -2.03 23.78 -9.94
CA ALA A 40 -0.98 23.96 -8.93
C ALA A 40 -1.45 24.33 -7.50
N ASN A 41 -2.77 24.43 -7.26
CA ASN A 41 -3.43 24.73 -5.99
C ASN A 41 -4.57 23.74 -5.61
N SER A 42 -4.80 22.63 -6.31
CA SER A 42 -5.83 21.65 -5.92
C SER A 42 -5.25 20.53 -5.07
N LYS A 43 -5.90 20.25 -3.94
CA LYS A 43 -5.56 19.14 -3.04
C LYS A 43 -5.68 17.80 -3.76
N ILE A 44 -4.85 16.82 -3.39
CA ILE A 44 -4.96 15.43 -3.84
C ILE A 44 -6.15 14.78 -3.13
N ARG A 45 -7.08 14.25 -3.91
CA ARG A 45 -8.35 13.68 -3.45
C ARG A 45 -8.19 12.18 -3.27
N ILE A 46 -8.15 11.75 -2.01
CA ILE A 46 -7.85 10.35 -1.65
C ILE A 46 -9.11 9.66 -1.15
N ALA A 47 -9.31 8.41 -1.57
CA ALA A 47 -10.32 7.54 -1.00
C ALA A 47 -9.68 6.38 -0.21
N HIS A 48 -10.35 5.91 0.84
CA HIS A 48 -9.84 4.87 1.74
C HIS A 48 -10.72 3.61 1.68
N ILE A 49 -10.14 2.49 1.29
CA ILE A 49 -10.81 1.20 1.06
C ILE A 49 -10.32 0.19 2.10
N GLY A 50 -11.23 -0.25 2.96
CA GLY A 50 -10.97 -1.12 4.11
C GLY A 50 -10.71 -0.32 5.39
N ILE A 51 -11.66 -0.36 6.33
CA ILE A 51 -11.65 0.39 7.60
C ILE A 51 -11.57 -0.61 8.79
N GLY A 52 -10.87 -1.73 8.58
CA GLY A 52 -10.55 -2.68 9.65
C GLY A 52 -9.54 -2.12 10.66
N GLY A 53 -8.97 -2.94 11.54
CA GLY A 53 -8.04 -2.47 12.58
C GLY A 53 -6.86 -1.64 12.05
N ARG A 54 -6.19 -2.12 11.00
CA ARG A 54 -5.08 -1.39 10.36
C ARG A 54 -5.57 -0.23 9.51
N GLY A 55 -6.54 -0.43 8.63
CA GLY A 55 -7.13 0.63 7.81
C GLY A 55 -7.66 1.81 8.63
N GLY A 56 -8.41 1.54 9.70
CA GLY A 56 -8.87 2.57 10.63
C GLY A 56 -7.74 3.29 11.36
N SER A 57 -6.57 2.66 11.54
CA SER A 57 -5.38 3.35 12.09
C SER A 57 -4.77 4.30 11.08
N ILE A 58 -4.61 3.86 9.84
CA ILE A 58 -4.13 4.71 8.73
C ILE A 58 -5.10 5.87 8.50
N LEU A 59 -6.42 5.62 8.54
CA LEU A 59 -7.43 6.67 8.40
C LEU A 59 -7.29 7.74 9.48
N ARG A 60 -7.01 7.35 10.74
CA ARG A 60 -6.74 8.34 11.81
C ARG A 60 -5.52 9.20 11.52
N ASP A 61 -4.46 8.62 10.97
CA ASP A 61 -3.25 9.37 10.60
C ASP A 61 -3.53 10.28 9.40
N MET A 62 -4.33 9.83 8.44
CA MET A 62 -4.81 10.66 7.32
C MET A 62 -5.64 11.84 7.82
N ILE A 63 -6.58 11.64 8.75
CA ILE A 63 -7.37 12.71 9.36
C ILE A 63 -6.46 13.75 10.04
N ARG A 64 -5.45 13.28 10.80
CA ARG A 64 -4.46 14.19 11.41
C ARG A 64 -3.74 15.01 10.35
N ARG A 65 -3.35 14.39 9.24
CA ARG A 65 -2.67 15.06 8.13
C ARG A 65 -3.57 15.99 7.32
N THR A 66 -4.87 15.73 7.20
CA THR A 66 -5.82 16.63 6.52
C THR A 66 -6.19 17.84 7.35
N ASN A 67 -6.06 17.75 8.68
CA ASN A 67 -6.37 18.85 9.61
C ASN A 67 -5.22 19.84 9.79
N GLN A 68 -4.08 19.65 9.11
CA GLN A 68 -2.96 20.58 9.12
C GLN A 68 -3.21 21.72 8.11
N ASP A 69 -2.76 22.94 8.43
CA ASP A 69 -2.99 24.13 7.60
C ASP A 69 -2.35 24.02 6.20
N ASP A 70 -1.22 23.32 6.10
CA ASP A 70 -0.49 23.08 4.85
C ASP A 70 -1.01 21.85 4.08
N ALA A 71 -2.16 21.30 4.47
CA ALA A 71 -2.63 20.04 3.94
C ALA A 71 -2.99 20.08 2.45
N GLN A 72 -2.12 19.51 1.63
CA GLN A 72 -2.33 19.29 0.19
C GLN A 72 -3.13 18.02 -0.15
N VAL A 73 -3.89 17.47 0.80
CA VAL A 73 -4.68 16.24 0.60
C VAL A 73 -6.04 16.38 1.28
N GLU A 74 -7.04 15.67 0.78
CA GLU A 74 -8.37 15.55 1.37
C GLU A 74 -8.93 14.13 1.22
N ILE A 75 -9.78 13.70 2.17
CA ILE A 75 -10.44 12.39 2.13
C ILE A 75 -11.82 12.58 1.50
N VAL A 76 -12.06 12.00 0.33
CA VAL A 76 -13.30 12.23 -0.45
C VAL A 76 -14.22 11.02 -0.51
N GLY A 77 -13.76 9.85 -0.07
CA GLY A 77 -14.54 8.63 0.02
C GLY A 77 -13.96 7.65 1.03
N VAL A 78 -14.84 6.91 1.71
CA VAL A 78 -14.47 5.79 2.59
C VAL A 78 -15.28 4.57 2.21
N CYS A 79 -14.65 3.39 2.18
CA CYS A 79 -15.26 2.15 1.74
C CYS A 79 -15.01 1.02 2.72
N ASP A 80 -16.08 0.36 3.15
CA ASP A 80 -16.03 -0.92 3.86
C ASP A 80 -17.32 -1.70 3.57
N VAL A 81 -17.18 -3.02 3.46
CA VAL A 81 -18.28 -3.95 3.29
C VAL A 81 -19.07 -4.14 4.59
N TYR A 82 -18.51 -3.75 5.73
CA TYR A 82 -19.19 -3.71 7.01
C TYR A 82 -19.73 -2.30 7.30
N ALA A 83 -21.06 -2.18 7.31
CA ALA A 83 -21.76 -0.90 7.43
C ALA A 83 -21.32 -0.08 8.65
N LYS A 84 -21.19 -0.70 9.82
CA LYS A 84 -20.71 -0.02 11.06
C LYS A 84 -19.37 0.68 10.87
N ARG A 85 -18.40 0.01 10.25
CA ARG A 85 -17.05 0.56 10.00
C ARG A 85 -17.10 1.70 9.01
N ARG A 86 -17.81 1.51 7.90
CA ARG A 86 -18.00 2.51 6.85
C ARG A 86 -18.68 3.78 7.37
N ASN A 87 -19.79 3.63 8.09
CA ASN A 87 -20.58 4.75 8.58
C ASN A 87 -19.81 5.56 9.63
N ALA A 88 -19.14 4.89 10.57
CA ALA A 88 -18.29 5.55 11.56
C ALA A 88 -17.09 6.28 10.91
N ALA A 89 -16.54 5.77 9.81
CA ALA A 89 -15.50 6.46 9.05
C ALA A 89 -16.03 7.71 8.34
N ALA A 90 -17.21 7.62 7.74
CA ALA A 90 -17.86 8.75 7.06
C ALA A 90 -18.16 9.88 8.05
N GLU A 91 -18.68 9.57 9.24
CA GLU A 91 -18.92 10.56 10.29
C GLU A 91 -17.63 11.30 10.71
N LYS A 92 -16.53 10.57 10.90
CA LYS A 92 -15.24 11.15 11.32
C LYS A 92 -14.56 12.01 10.27
N THR A 93 -14.83 11.76 8.99
CA THR A 93 -14.12 12.37 7.87
C THR A 93 -14.96 13.39 7.11
N GLY A 94 -16.29 13.31 7.21
CA GLY A 94 -17.23 13.99 6.31
C GLY A 94 -17.22 13.41 4.88
N ALA A 95 -16.46 12.35 4.62
CA ALA A 95 -16.36 11.75 3.30
C ALA A 95 -17.58 10.89 2.96
N LYS A 96 -17.87 10.72 1.66
CA LYS A 96 -18.98 9.89 1.22
C LYS A 96 -18.71 8.41 1.51
N PRO A 97 -19.64 7.67 2.17
CA PRO A 97 -19.50 6.23 2.38
C PRO A 97 -19.82 5.43 1.12
N TYR A 98 -19.08 4.34 0.91
CA TYR A 98 -19.27 3.38 -0.18
C TYR A 98 -19.18 1.95 0.35
N GLU A 99 -20.04 1.07 -0.14
CA GLU A 99 -19.94 -0.36 0.18
C GLU A 99 -18.99 -1.10 -0.77
N PHE A 100 -19.07 -0.76 -2.05
CA PHE A 100 -18.30 -1.37 -3.11
C PHE A 100 -17.19 -0.43 -3.58
N HIS A 101 -15.97 -0.96 -3.70
CA HIS A 101 -14.82 -0.16 -4.13
C HIS A 101 -14.94 0.34 -5.57
N GLY A 102 -15.62 -0.41 -6.44
CA GLY A 102 -15.81 -0.02 -7.85
C GLY A 102 -16.45 1.35 -8.01
N ASP A 103 -17.43 1.68 -7.15
CA ASP A 103 -18.11 2.98 -7.14
C ASP A 103 -17.17 4.14 -6.81
N ILE A 104 -16.13 3.90 -6.01
CA ILE A 104 -15.06 4.87 -5.74
C ILE A 104 -14.14 4.96 -6.95
N LEU A 105 -13.75 3.83 -7.53
CA LEU A 105 -12.79 3.82 -8.64
C LEU A 105 -13.36 4.48 -9.91
N ASP A 106 -14.68 4.45 -10.11
CA ASP A 106 -15.37 5.12 -11.23
C ASP A 106 -15.49 6.64 -11.09
N ARG A 107 -15.17 7.20 -9.91
CA ARG A 107 -15.19 8.64 -9.70
C ARG A 107 -14.03 9.32 -10.40
N SER A 108 -14.32 10.25 -11.29
CA SER A 108 -13.30 11.05 -11.98
C SER A 108 -12.55 12.03 -11.07
N ASP A 109 -13.10 12.34 -9.90
CA ASP A 109 -12.55 13.28 -8.92
C ASP A 109 -11.70 12.63 -7.82
N VAL A 110 -11.46 11.32 -7.88
CA VAL A 110 -10.53 10.61 -6.98
C VAL A 110 -9.18 10.49 -7.68
N ASP A 111 -8.11 10.97 -7.05
CA ASP A 111 -6.76 10.91 -7.61
C ASP A 111 -6.01 9.64 -7.17
N ALA A 112 -6.20 9.23 -5.91
CA ALA A 112 -5.51 8.10 -5.32
C ALA A 112 -6.40 7.30 -4.37
N VAL A 113 -6.04 6.03 -4.14
CA VAL A 113 -6.71 5.16 -3.16
C VAL A 113 -5.74 4.57 -2.15
N VAL A 114 -6.17 4.48 -0.91
CA VAL A 114 -5.54 3.69 0.15
C VAL A 114 -6.30 2.37 0.26
N ILE A 115 -5.60 1.24 0.13
CA ILE A 115 -6.15 -0.10 0.21
C ILE A 115 -5.60 -0.77 1.47
N ALA A 116 -6.48 -1.02 2.43
CA ALA A 116 -6.20 -1.68 3.70
C ALA A 116 -7.25 -2.76 4.02
N THR A 117 -7.64 -3.51 2.98
CA THR A 117 -8.55 -4.66 3.04
C THR A 117 -7.81 -5.91 3.56
N PRO A 118 -8.46 -7.09 3.63
CA PRO A 118 -7.72 -8.35 3.82
C PRO A 118 -6.81 -8.69 2.63
N ASP A 119 -5.75 -9.46 2.88
CA ASP A 119 -4.65 -9.68 1.93
C ASP A 119 -5.12 -10.20 0.56
N HIS A 120 -6.11 -11.11 0.52
CA HIS A 120 -6.68 -11.65 -0.73
C HIS A 120 -7.39 -10.62 -1.60
N ASN A 121 -7.74 -9.46 -1.05
CA ASN A 121 -8.39 -8.39 -1.78
C ASN A 121 -7.42 -7.32 -2.29
N HIS A 122 -6.17 -7.28 -1.81
CA HIS A 122 -5.23 -6.21 -2.15
C HIS A 122 -4.95 -6.11 -3.66
N ALA A 123 -4.52 -7.21 -4.27
CA ALA A 123 -3.98 -7.19 -5.63
C ALA A 123 -5.01 -6.77 -6.68
N HIS A 124 -6.21 -7.36 -6.64
CA HIS A 124 -7.22 -7.08 -7.67
C HIS A 124 -7.76 -5.64 -7.55
N ILE A 125 -8.00 -5.13 -6.33
CA ILE A 125 -8.42 -3.74 -6.12
C ILE A 125 -7.32 -2.78 -6.60
N ALA A 126 -6.05 -3.06 -6.30
CA ALA A 126 -4.93 -2.23 -6.74
C ALA A 126 -4.79 -2.22 -8.27
N ILE A 127 -4.91 -3.37 -8.93
CA ILE A 127 -4.88 -3.49 -10.38
C ILE A 127 -6.03 -2.71 -11.02
N GLU A 128 -7.26 -2.85 -10.50
CA GLU A 128 -8.43 -2.10 -10.98
C GLU A 128 -8.24 -0.59 -10.81
N ALA A 129 -7.71 -0.16 -9.67
CA ALA A 129 -7.45 1.26 -9.39
C ALA A 129 -6.43 1.85 -10.38
N LEU A 130 -5.29 1.18 -10.59
CA LEU A 130 -4.27 1.59 -11.55
C LEU A 130 -4.83 1.65 -12.98
N LYS A 131 -5.60 0.64 -13.40
CA LYS A 131 -6.26 0.61 -14.72
C LYS A 131 -7.27 1.74 -14.90
N LYS A 132 -7.87 2.24 -13.81
CA LYS A 132 -8.75 3.42 -13.79
C LYS A 132 -7.99 4.74 -13.57
N GLY A 133 -6.66 4.72 -13.66
CA GLY A 133 -5.80 5.89 -13.57
C GLY A 133 -5.70 6.49 -12.17
N LYS A 134 -5.83 5.64 -11.12
CA LYS A 134 -5.67 6.05 -9.72
C LYS A 134 -4.30 5.64 -9.22
N ASP A 135 -3.65 6.53 -8.49
CA ASP A 135 -2.47 6.15 -7.71
C ASP A 135 -2.87 5.28 -6.51
N VAL A 136 -1.99 4.39 -6.07
CA VAL A 136 -2.31 3.36 -5.08
C VAL A 136 -1.32 3.39 -3.92
N TYR A 137 -1.84 3.53 -2.70
CA TYR A 137 -1.19 3.01 -1.52
C TYR A 137 -1.87 1.67 -1.16
N VAL A 138 -1.11 0.60 -1.01
CA VAL A 138 -1.65 -0.72 -0.61
C VAL A 138 -0.90 -1.24 0.60
N GLU A 139 -1.61 -1.62 1.67
CA GLU A 139 -0.96 -2.19 2.85
C GLU A 139 -0.22 -3.49 2.53
N LYS A 140 0.78 -3.78 3.37
CA LYS A 140 1.46 -5.07 3.33
C LYS A 140 0.55 -6.18 3.92
N PRO A 141 0.70 -7.44 3.48
CA PRO A 141 1.47 -7.84 2.31
C PRO A 141 0.81 -7.33 1.03
N MET A 142 1.60 -6.89 0.05
CA MET A 142 1.09 -6.24 -1.16
C MET A 142 0.10 -7.13 -1.94
N THR A 143 0.31 -8.45 -1.91
CA THR A 143 -0.52 -9.46 -2.58
C THR A 143 -0.61 -10.72 -1.73
N HIS A 144 -1.59 -11.58 -2.04
CA HIS A 144 -1.74 -12.87 -1.40
C HIS A 144 -0.90 -13.96 -2.09
N THR A 145 -0.71 -13.85 -3.41
CA THR A 145 0.06 -14.82 -4.20
C THR A 145 1.19 -14.17 -5.01
N ILE A 146 2.16 -14.98 -5.44
CA ILE A 146 3.26 -14.53 -6.33
C ILE A 146 2.74 -14.12 -7.73
N PRO A 147 1.84 -14.88 -8.39
CA PRO A 147 1.27 -14.46 -9.67
C PRO A 147 0.58 -13.10 -9.59
N GLU A 148 -0.14 -12.81 -8.52
CA GLU A 148 -0.71 -11.47 -8.26
C GLU A 148 0.36 -10.39 -8.19
N ALA A 149 1.50 -10.64 -7.54
CA ALA A 149 2.59 -9.66 -7.45
C ALA A 149 3.19 -9.35 -8.83
N LEU A 150 3.33 -10.36 -9.67
CA LEU A 150 3.84 -10.20 -11.04
C LEU A 150 2.86 -9.40 -11.91
N GLU A 151 1.56 -9.68 -11.83
CA GLU A 151 0.53 -8.96 -12.57
C GLU A 151 0.38 -7.51 -12.07
N LEU A 152 0.45 -7.29 -10.76
CA LEU A 152 0.41 -5.94 -10.19
C LEU A 152 1.62 -5.13 -10.64
N ARG A 153 2.83 -5.70 -10.59
CA ARG A 153 4.05 -5.05 -11.11
C ARG A 153 3.92 -4.69 -12.59
N LYS A 154 3.41 -5.62 -13.41
CA LYS A 154 3.16 -5.39 -14.83
C LYS A 154 2.18 -4.24 -15.02
N THR A 155 1.07 -4.23 -14.28
CA THR A 155 0.04 -3.18 -14.36
C THR A 155 0.60 -1.80 -13.99
N VAL A 156 1.43 -1.70 -12.95
CA VAL A 156 2.11 -0.44 -12.59
C VAL A 156 2.95 0.08 -13.76
N HIS A 157 3.72 -0.77 -14.41
CA HIS A 157 4.54 -0.37 -15.56
C HIS A 157 3.71 0.00 -16.80
N GLU A 158 2.61 -0.70 -17.06
CA GLU A 158 1.74 -0.43 -18.22
C GLU A 158 0.93 0.85 -18.07
N THR A 159 0.47 1.14 -16.84
CA THR A 159 -0.39 2.31 -16.57
C THR A 159 0.41 3.57 -16.26
N GLY A 160 1.66 3.42 -15.79
CA GLY A 160 2.49 4.54 -15.31
C GLY A 160 2.01 5.14 -13.98
N GLY A 161 1.05 4.51 -13.30
CA GLY A 161 0.54 4.96 -12.00
C GLY A 161 1.54 4.77 -10.88
N VAL A 162 1.43 5.59 -9.83
CA VAL A 162 2.27 5.47 -8.63
C VAL A 162 1.71 4.38 -7.73
N LEU A 163 2.55 3.45 -7.29
CA LEU A 163 2.21 2.47 -6.26
C LEU A 163 3.19 2.54 -5.09
N GLN A 164 2.65 2.64 -3.88
CA GLN A 164 3.39 2.54 -2.63
C GLN A 164 2.86 1.38 -1.78
N VAL A 165 3.77 0.54 -1.29
CA VAL A 165 3.43 -0.51 -0.32
C VAL A 165 3.53 0.05 1.10
N GLY A 166 2.52 -0.22 1.93
CA GLY A 166 2.39 0.22 3.31
C GLY A 166 3.32 -0.47 4.29
N SER A 167 4.63 -0.34 4.06
CA SER A 167 5.68 -0.88 4.92
C SER A 167 6.18 0.18 5.90
N GLN A 168 5.51 0.34 7.03
CA GLN A 168 5.88 1.40 7.99
C GLN A 168 7.33 1.31 8.49
N THR A 169 7.89 0.10 8.61
CA THR A 169 9.24 -0.10 9.17
C THR A 169 10.32 0.42 8.21
N THR A 170 10.09 0.38 6.91
CA THR A 170 11.05 0.87 5.91
C THR A 170 11.10 2.39 5.82
N SER A 171 10.10 3.07 6.38
CA SER A 171 10.07 4.54 6.48
C SER A 171 10.81 5.07 7.72
N ASN A 172 11.36 4.21 8.58
CA ASN A 172 12.10 4.63 9.76
C ASN A 172 13.58 4.93 9.40
N ASP A 173 14.02 6.14 9.70
CA ASP A 173 15.38 6.64 9.43
C ASP A 173 16.49 5.79 10.06
N ASN A 174 16.19 5.01 11.11
CA ASN A 174 17.18 4.18 11.77
C ASN A 174 17.84 3.16 10.81
N TRP A 175 17.10 2.62 9.84
CA TRP A 175 17.63 1.66 8.88
C TRP A 175 18.55 2.32 7.85
N TRP A 176 18.24 3.54 7.44
CA TRP A 176 19.10 4.34 6.56
C TRP A 176 20.38 4.80 7.27
N ARG A 177 20.30 5.08 8.57
CA ARG A 177 21.50 5.35 9.40
C ARG A 177 22.36 4.10 9.56
N ALA A 178 21.74 2.94 9.76
CA ALA A 178 22.45 1.66 9.80
C ALA A 178 23.14 1.36 8.46
N HIS A 179 22.44 1.57 7.33
CA HIS A 179 23.01 1.47 6.00
C HIS A 179 24.28 2.32 5.87
N LYS A 180 24.19 3.61 6.25
CA LYS A 180 25.34 4.51 6.20
C LYS A 180 26.50 4.01 7.06
N ALA A 181 26.24 3.59 8.30
CA ALA A 181 27.28 3.10 9.20
C ALA A 181 28.00 1.85 8.64
N ILE A 182 27.23 0.93 8.05
CA ILE A 182 27.78 -0.27 7.40
C ILE A 182 28.62 0.14 6.17
N ALA A 183 28.09 1.02 5.33
CA ALA A 183 28.79 1.52 4.14
C ALA A 183 30.09 2.30 4.48
N ASP A 184 30.13 3.00 5.62
CA ASP A 184 31.32 3.68 6.13
C ASP A 184 32.35 2.71 6.76
N GLY A 185 32.07 1.40 6.78
CA GLY A 185 32.99 0.36 7.24
C GLY A 185 32.95 0.10 8.75
N MET A 186 31.95 0.60 9.48
CA MET A 186 31.89 0.51 10.95
C MET A 186 31.96 -0.93 11.49
N ILE A 187 31.52 -1.92 10.71
CA ILE A 187 31.53 -3.34 11.09
C ILE A 187 32.47 -4.20 10.24
N GLY A 188 33.27 -3.59 9.35
CA GLY A 188 34.06 -4.32 8.36
C GLY A 188 33.20 -5.00 7.29
N GLU A 189 33.62 -6.18 6.83
CA GLU A 189 32.88 -6.97 5.84
C GLU A 189 31.61 -7.58 6.49
N MET A 190 30.45 -7.31 5.90
CA MET A 190 29.18 -7.87 6.36
C MET A 190 29.06 -9.33 5.97
N ILE A 191 29.16 -10.25 6.94
CA ILE A 191 29.06 -11.70 6.71
C ILE A 191 27.65 -12.26 6.95
N MET A 192 26.91 -11.70 7.91
CA MET A 192 25.61 -12.22 8.32
C MET A 192 24.72 -11.11 8.89
N SER A 193 23.43 -11.19 8.59
CA SER A 193 22.38 -10.42 9.26
C SER A 193 21.34 -11.36 9.85
N GLN A 194 20.87 -11.05 11.05
CA GLN A 194 19.81 -11.80 11.72
C GLN A 194 18.75 -10.85 12.24
N GLY A 195 17.49 -11.23 12.09
CA GLY A 195 16.37 -10.51 12.67
C GLY A 195 15.30 -11.48 13.13
N SER A 196 14.46 -11.01 14.05
CA SER A 196 13.37 -11.80 14.60
C SER A 196 12.17 -10.90 14.88
N TYR A 197 10.98 -11.51 14.86
CA TYR A 197 9.75 -10.83 15.22
C TYR A 197 8.95 -11.75 16.14
N HIS A 198 8.64 -11.26 17.34
CA HIS A 198 7.95 -12.03 18.36
C HIS A 198 6.71 -11.28 18.81
N ARG A 199 5.57 -11.99 18.91
CA ARG A 199 4.34 -11.47 19.50
C ARG A 199 3.93 -12.35 20.67
N ASN A 200 4.31 -11.93 21.87
CA ASN A 200 3.91 -12.59 23.10
C ASN A 200 2.72 -11.83 23.73
N TYR A 201 1.55 -11.96 23.10
CA TYR A 201 0.30 -11.44 23.66
C TYR A 201 -0.33 -12.52 24.54
N ASP A 202 -0.78 -12.14 25.72
CA ASP A 202 -1.52 -13.00 26.66
C ASP A 202 -2.81 -13.57 26.06
N THR A 203 -3.47 -12.82 25.17
CA THR A 203 -4.68 -13.27 24.47
C THR A 203 -4.40 -14.03 23.16
N GLY A 204 -3.14 -14.23 22.79
CA GLY A 204 -2.74 -14.83 21.51
C GLY A 204 -2.91 -13.92 20.29
N ALA A 205 -2.18 -14.21 19.22
CA ALA A 205 -2.22 -13.41 18.00
C ALA A 205 -3.52 -13.63 17.20
N TRP A 206 -4.05 -12.54 16.64
CA TRP A 206 -5.23 -12.53 15.78
C TRP A 206 -6.53 -13.04 16.43
N ASN A 207 -6.60 -13.05 17.76
CA ASN A 207 -7.82 -13.30 18.53
C ASN A 207 -8.57 -11.98 18.77
N TYR A 208 -9.00 -11.32 17.70
CA TYR A 208 -9.77 -10.08 17.79
C TYR A 208 -11.21 -10.35 18.25
N ASP A 209 -11.88 -9.36 18.82
CA ASP A 209 -13.30 -9.49 19.15
C ASP A 209 -14.15 -9.71 17.89
N ILE A 210 -15.20 -10.52 18.05
CA ILE A 210 -16.20 -10.81 17.02
C ILE A 210 -17.47 -10.08 17.40
N ASP A 211 -18.05 -9.35 16.45
CA ASP A 211 -19.39 -8.82 16.61
C ASP A 211 -20.40 -9.91 16.24
N GLU A 212 -20.98 -10.54 17.26
CA GLU A 212 -21.94 -11.65 17.12
C GLU A 212 -23.25 -11.22 16.42
N GLY A 213 -23.58 -9.93 16.45
CA GLY A 213 -24.75 -9.39 15.75
C GLY A 213 -24.52 -9.12 14.27
N ALA A 214 -23.25 -9.08 13.84
CA ALA A 214 -22.89 -8.69 12.50
C ALA A 214 -22.90 -9.86 11.51
N GLY A 215 -23.40 -9.61 10.30
CA GLY A 215 -23.44 -10.61 9.24
C GLY A 215 -24.26 -10.21 8.02
N PRO A 216 -24.34 -11.08 7.00
CA PRO A 216 -25.04 -10.78 5.74
C PRO A 216 -26.55 -10.69 5.89
N GLN A 217 -27.12 -11.35 6.91
CA GLN A 217 -28.56 -11.31 7.20
C GLN A 217 -28.93 -10.18 8.17
N ALA A 218 -27.95 -9.47 8.74
CA ALA A 218 -28.19 -8.33 9.60
C ALA A 218 -28.54 -7.09 8.76
N SER A 219 -29.13 -6.08 9.42
CA SER A 219 -29.55 -4.83 8.79
C SER A 219 -28.88 -3.62 9.45
N GLY A 220 -28.94 -2.45 8.81
CA GLY A 220 -28.32 -1.24 9.34
C GLY A 220 -26.80 -1.38 9.50
N ASP A 221 -26.27 -0.93 10.63
CA ASP A 221 -24.83 -0.96 10.91
C ASP A 221 -24.28 -2.39 11.05
N ASP A 222 -25.10 -3.36 11.43
CA ASP A 222 -24.65 -4.74 11.62
C ASP A 222 -24.51 -5.51 10.30
N HIS A 223 -24.96 -4.93 9.17
CA HIS A 223 -24.86 -5.57 7.87
C HIS A 223 -23.41 -5.71 7.37
N ILE A 224 -23.04 -6.93 6.97
CA ILE A 224 -21.77 -7.24 6.28
C ILE A 224 -22.07 -7.81 4.90
N ASN A 225 -21.58 -7.14 3.85
CA ASN A 225 -21.61 -7.70 2.51
C ASN A 225 -20.51 -8.77 2.35
N TRP A 226 -20.87 -10.02 2.66
CA TRP A 226 -19.95 -11.16 2.68
C TRP A 226 -19.42 -11.53 1.29
N ASP A 227 -20.25 -11.39 0.24
CA ASP A 227 -19.84 -11.70 -1.12
C ASP A 227 -18.76 -10.74 -1.64
N LEU A 228 -18.90 -9.45 -1.35
CA LEU A 228 -17.87 -8.46 -1.63
C LEU A 228 -16.62 -8.68 -0.78
N TRP A 229 -16.79 -9.09 0.49
CA TRP A 229 -15.64 -9.40 1.34
C TRP A 229 -14.82 -10.58 0.81
N LEU A 230 -15.48 -11.65 0.34
CA LEU A 230 -14.81 -12.81 -0.23
C LEU A 230 -14.04 -12.45 -1.50
N GLY A 231 -14.62 -11.61 -2.36
CA GLY A 231 -13.97 -11.18 -3.60
C GLY A 231 -13.48 -12.38 -4.42
N PRO A 232 -12.17 -12.49 -4.73
CA PRO A 232 -11.60 -13.58 -5.50
C PRO A 232 -11.34 -14.87 -4.68
N ALA A 233 -11.51 -14.84 -3.36
CA ALA A 233 -11.27 -16.00 -2.51
C ALA A 233 -12.32 -17.11 -2.75
N PRO A 234 -12.02 -18.38 -2.39
CA PRO A 234 -12.99 -19.47 -2.50
C PRO A 234 -14.30 -19.15 -1.79
N LYS A 235 -15.43 -19.45 -2.45
CA LYS A 235 -16.75 -19.23 -1.88
C LYS A 235 -16.95 -20.10 -0.63
N ARG A 236 -17.48 -19.49 0.43
CA ARG A 236 -17.73 -20.10 1.75
C ARG A 236 -18.98 -19.45 2.35
N ASP A 237 -19.65 -20.18 3.24
CA ASP A 237 -20.68 -19.59 4.09
C ASP A 237 -20.06 -18.54 5.04
N TYR A 238 -20.88 -17.58 5.46
CA TYR A 238 -20.44 -16.55 6.39
C TYR A 238 -19.94 -17.15 7.70
N SER A 239 -18.85 -16.58 8.22
CA SER A 239 -18.29 -16.94 9.52
C SER A 239 -17.67 -15.69 10.14
N GLY A 240 -18.14 -15.31 11.33
CA GLY A 240 -17.56 -14.21 12.10
C GLY A 240 -16.07 -14.40 12.35
N GLU A 241 -15.64 -15.62 12.69
CA GLU A 241 -14.22 -15.96 12.82
C GLU A 241 -13.43 -15.64 11.54
N ARG A 242 -13.94 -16.00 10.36
CA ARG A 242 -13.26 -15.73 9.09
C ARG A 242 -13.23 -14.24 8.77
N PHE A 243 -14.33 -13.53 9.01
CA PHE A 243 -14.41 -12.09 8.74
C PHE A 243 -13.49 -11.28 9.66
N PHE A 244 -13.59 -11.47 10.98
CA PHE A 244 -12.86 -10.68 11.97
C PHE A 244 -11.42 -11.17 12.16
N ARG A 245 -11.14 -12.46 11.97
CA ARG A 245 -9.85 -13.10 12.27
C ARG A 245 -9.24 -13.79 11.04
N PHE A 246 -9.46 -13.21 9.86
CA PHE A 246 -9.05 -13.75 8.55
C PHE A 246 -7.59 -14.22 8.47
N ARG A 247 -6.68 -13.61 9.24
CA ARG A 247 -5.25 -13.95 9.25
C ARG A 247 -4.96 -15.40 9.64
N LYS A 248 -5.90 -16.06 10.32
CA LYS A 248 -5.84 -17.48 10.70
C LYS A 248 -6.12 -18.45 9.55
N TYR A 249 -6.59 -17.96 8.39
CA TYR A 249 -7.09 -18.80 7.32
C TYR A 249 -6.32 -18.58 6.02
N TRP A 250 -5.77 -19.67 5.45
CA TRP A 250 -5.00 -19.67 4.20
C TRP A 250 -5.80 -19.22 2.96
N ASP A 251 -7.13 -19.19 3.06
CA ASP A 251 -7.98 -18.64 2.00
C ASP A 251 -7.75 -17.13 1.81
N TYR A 252 -7.27 -16.43 2.85
CA TYR A 252 -7.26 -14.96 2.94
C TYR A 252 -5.91 -14.34 3.32
N SER A 253 -4.95 -15.16 3.77
CA SER A 253 -3.71 -14.71 4.41
C SER A 253 -2.63 -15.79 4.33
N GLY A 254 -1.38 -15.38 4.09
CA GLY A 254 -0.21 -16.26 4.17
C GLY A 254 0.33 -16.47 5.60
N GLY A 255 -0.44 -16.06 6.61
CA GLY A 255 -0.12 -16.24 8.01
C GLY A 255 1.05 -15.37 8.47
N ILE A 256 1.83 -15.87 9.44
CA ILE A 256 2.80 -15.05 10.15
C ILE A 256 4.01 -14.69 9.29
N ALA A 257 4.33 -15.58 8.34
CA ALA A 257 5.39 -15.38 7.38
C ALA A 257 5.09 -14.17 6.48
N THR A 258 3.89 -14.07 5.91
CA THR A 258 3.54 -12.94 5.04
C THR A 258 3.20 -11.67 5.83
N ASP A 259 2.60 -11.81 7.01
CA ASP A 259 2.19 -10.67 7.83
C ASP A 259 3.39 -9.98 8.51
N LEU A 260 4.27 -10.75 9.16
CA LEU A 260 5.28 -10.19 10.07
C LEU A 260 6.72 -10.31 9.58
N PHE A 261 7.09 -11.37 8.84
CA PHE A 261 8.49 -11.55 8.44
C PHE A 261 8.97 -10.43 7.53
N PHE A 262 8.07 -9.83 6.75
CA PHE A 262 8.38 -8.66 5.93
C PHE A 262 8.86 -7.45 6.75
N HIS A 263 8.36 -7.27 7.99
CA HIS A 263 8.85 -6.23 8.91
C HIS A 263 10.27 -6.46 9.40
N VAL A 264 10.85 -7.64 9.15
CA VAL A 264 12.24 -7.99 9.45
C VAL A 264 13.09 -7.92 8.19
N MET A 265 12.63 -8.57 7.12
CA MET A 265 13.41 -8.71 5.89
C MET A 265 13.59 -7.38 5.15
N ALA A 266 12.52 -6.60 4.97
CA ALA A 266 12.61 -5.37 4.18
C ALA A 266 13.56 -4.32 4.81
N PRO A 267 13.54 -4.09 6.13
CA PRO A 267 14.48 -3.16 6.74
C PRO A 267 15.93 -3.65 6.77
N LEU A 268 16.17 -4.97 6.94
CA LEU A 268 17.52 -5.52 6.78
C LEU A 268 18.05 -5.28 5.37
N ASN A 269 17.21 -5.48 4.35
CA ASN A 269 17.56 -5.24 2.96
C ASN A 269 17.94 -3.77 2.68
N ILE A 270 17.29 -2.82 3.37
CA ILE A 270 17.67 -1.39 3.34
C ILE A 270 19.04 -1.16 3.99
N ALA A 271 19.31 -1.81 5.13
CA ALA A 271 20.56 -1.66 5.85
C ALA A 271 21.78 -2.24 5.11
N TRP A 272 21.58 -3.19 4.20
CA TRP A 272 22.65 -3.74 3.38
C TRP A 272 23.19 -2.71 2.39
N ILE A 273 24.50 -2.77 2.08
CA ILE A 273 25.15 -1.87 1.11
C ILE A 273 24.48 -1.98 -0.26
N GLU A 274 24.17 -3.22 -0.66
CA GLU A 274 23.43 -3.51 -1.87
C GLU A 274 22.22 -4.39 -1.50
N PRO A 275 20.99 -4.01 -1.89
CA PRO A 275 19.81 -4.86 -1.79
C PRO A 275 20.04 -6.22 -2.46
N GLN A 276 19.84 -7.32 -1.74
CA GLN A 276 20.02 -8.67 -2.26
C GLN A 276 18.69 -9.44 -2.28
N ILE A 277 18.54 -10.34 -3.26
CA ILE A 277 17.48 -11.34 -3.29
C ILE A 277 18.11 -12.70 -2.95
N PRO A 278 17.55 -13.49 -2.02
CA PRO A 278 18.11 -14.79 -1.69
C PRO A 278 18.06 -15.73 -2.90
N TYR A 279 19.19 -16.37 -3.22
CA TYR A 279 19.26 -17.40 -4.28
C TYR A 279 18.76 -18.78 -3.82
N LYS A 280 18.72 -19.00 -2.50
CA LYS A 280 18.20 -20.22 -1.86
C LYS A 280 17.59 -19.85 -0.51
N ILE A 281 16.47 -20.48 -0.19
CA ILE A 281 15.75 -20.30 1.07
C ILE A 281 15.49 -21.69 1.67
N THR A 282 15.62 -21.79 2.99
CA THR A 282 15.16 -22.95 3.76
C THR A 282 14.25 -22.42 4.87
N GLY A 283 13.06 -23.00 4.98
CA GLY A 283 12.12 -22.73 6.06
C GLY A 283 11.89 -24.00 6.86
N THR A 284 11.92 -23.87 8.18
CA THR A 284 11.47 -24.92 9.10
C THR A 284 10.45 -24.31 10.03
N GLY A 285 9.47 -25.11 10.43
CA GLY A 285 8.37 -24.67 11.28
C GLY A 285 7.66 -25.86 11.90
N GLY A 286 6.89 -25.59 12.94
CA GLY A 286 6.10 -26.57 13.68
C GLY A 286 5.13 -25.84 14.61
N ILE A 287 4.17 -26.59 15.13
CA ILE A 287 3.27 -26.17 16.21
C ILE A 287 3.89 -26.64 17.53
#